data_AF-A0A7Z0NG59-F1
#
_entry.id   AF-A0A7Z0NG59-F1
#
_cell.length_a   1.000
_cell.length_b   1.000
_cell.length_c   1.000
_cell.angle_alpha   90.00
_cell.angle_beta   90.00
_cell.angle_gamma   90.00
#
_symmetry.space_group_name_H-M   'P 1'
#
loop_
_entity.id
_entity.type
_entity.pdbx_description
1 polymer ?
#
loop_
_entity_poly.entity_id
_entity_poly.type
_entity_poly.pdbx_seq_one_letter_code
_entity_poly.pdbx_strand_id
1 'polypeptide(L)'
;MTQAFAIWFLIGLSLLAANLPFVLRRPMLALPWAQAGEPPRPAWRNLLESLVFFAALAGLAYGGYTLLAGAFFMASDAASVALFTIKLLAVVGIAIALLAYPGWRNRGRQADKSFFSSLLEVLVLYVLVGAMGFGFEANMGNLFPKQWEFFAITLSLFLVLGYPGFVFRYLMRRRKPGKAAVSAAAH
;
A
#
# COMPACT_ATOMS: atom_id res chain seq x y z
N MET A 1 5.78 20.93 -12.21
CA MET A 1 4.75 19.94 -12.58
C MET A 1 3.39 20.61 -12.53
N THR A 2 2.45 20.26 -13.39
CA THR A 2 1.12 20.88 -13.36
C THR A 2 0.25 20.24 -12.26
N GLN A 3 -0.71 21.00 -11.72
CA GLN A 3 -1.68 20.49 -10.75
C GLN A 3 -2.44 19.27 -11.29
N ALA A 4 -2.84 19.33 -12.56
CA ALA A 4 -3.52 18.24 -13.23
C ALA A 4 -2.69 16.94 -13.22
N PHE A 5 -1.37 17.02 -13.46
CA PHE A 5 -0.50 15.85 -13.43
C PHE A 5 -0.46 15.21 -12.04
N ALA A 6 -0.30 16.01 -10.98
CA ALA A 6 -0.25 15.49 -9.61
C ALA A 6 -1.57 14.79 -9.22
N ILE A 7 -2.71 15.36 -9.63
CA ILE A 7 -4.04 14.77 -9.41
C ILE A 7 -4.15 13.44 -10.13
N TRP A 8 -3.87 13.39 -11.43
CA TRP A 8 -3.95 12.15 -12.22
C TRP A 8 -2.97 11.07 -11.73
N PHE A 9 -1.75 11.47 -11.37
CA PHE A 9 -0.77 10.57 -10.78
C PHE A 9 -1.28 9.98 -9.47
N LEU A 10 -1.83 10.81 -8.58
CA LEU A 10 -2.36 10.36 -7.30
C LEU A 10 -3.58 9.45 -7.46
N ILE A 11 -4.50 9.77 -8.38
CA ILE A 11 -5.64 8.90 -8.72
C ILE A 11 -5.15 7.54 -9.23
N GLY A 12 -4.22 7.53 -10.18
CA GLY A 12 -3.64 6.30 -10.71
C GLY A 12 -2.92 5.48 -9.64
N LEU A 13 -2.14 6.15 -8.80
CA LEU A 13 -1.46 5.52 -7.65
C LEU A 13 -2.45 4.95 -6.64
N SER A 14 -3.52 5.67 -6.32
CA SER A 14 -4.59 5.19 -5.43
C SER A 14 -5.27 3.95 -5.98
N LEU A 15 -5.59 3.94 -7.29
CA LEU A 15 -6.21 2.80 -7.94
C LEU A 15 -5.31 1.57 -7.89
N LEU A 16 -4.01 1.73 -8.17
CA LEU A 16 -3.04 0.65 -8.09
C LEU A 16 -2.87 0.16 -6.63
N ALA A 17 -2.66 1.08 -5.69
CA ALA A 17 -2.42 0.77 -4.29
C ALA A 17 -3.63 0.10 -3.63
N ALA A 18 -4.85 0.55 -3.90
CA ALA A 18 -6.06 -0.04 -3.34
C ALA A 18 -6.28 -1.50 -3.80
N ASN A 19 -5.83 -1.85 -5.00
CA ASN A 19 -5.98 -3.20 -5.57
C ASN A 19 -4.79 -4.13 -5.28
N LEU A 20 -3.61 -3.57 -5.04
CA LEU A 20 -2.37 -4.28 -4.76
C LEU A 20 -2.48 -5.38 -3.68
N PRO A 21 -3.12 -5.16 -2.52
CA PRO A 21 -3.20 -6.17 -1.46
C PRO A 21 -4.07 -7.39 -1.81
N PHE A 22 -4.98 -7.23 -2.78
CA PHE A 22 -5.86 -8.30 -3.25
C PHE A 22 -5.26 -9.07 -4.44
N VAL A 23 -4.50 -8.39 -5.31
CA VAL A 23 -3.81 -9.03 -6.44
C VAL A 23 -2.61 -9.84 -5.95
N LEU A 24 -1.82 -9.28 -5.02
CA LEU A 24 -0.66 -9.95 -4.46
C LEU A 24 -1.06 -10.97 -3.38
N ARG A 25 -0.67 -12.23 -3.60
CA ARG A 25 -0.82 -13.29 -2.58
C ARG A 25 0.15 -13.14 -1.41
N ARG A 26 1.17 -12.30 -1.53
CA ARG A 26 2.22 -12.12 -0.52
C ARG A 26 1.78 -11.10 0.53
N PRO A 27 2.08 -11.31 1.82
CA PRO A 27 1.87 -10.29 2.84
C PRO A 27 2.80 -9.11 2.56
N MET A 28 2.23 -7.89 2.60
CA MET A 28 2.96 -6.64 2.43
C MET A 28 3.32 -5.98 3.76
N LEU A 29 2.71 -6.44 4.86
CA LEU A 29 2.97 -5.95 6.21
C LEU A 29 3.59 -7.05 7.07
N ALA A 30 4.59 -6.66 7.86
CA ALA A 30 5.04 -7.43 9.00
C ALA A 30 4.06 -7.18 10.16
N LEU A 31 3.19 -8.17 10.43
CA LEU A 31 2.23 -8.11 11.53
C LEU A 31 2.82 -8.76 12.80
N PRO A 32 2.41 -8.31 14.00
CA PRO A 32 3.01 -8.82 15.25
C PRO A 32 2.54 -10.23 15.60
N TRP A 33 1.42 -10.69 15.02
CA TRP A 33 0.91 -12.06 15.15
C TRP A 33 1.39 -12.95 14.00
N ALA A 34 1.64 -14.23 14.32
CA ALA A 34 2.03 -15.22 13.32
C ALA A 34 0.90 -15.47 12.32
N GLN A 35 1.21 -15.43 11.03
CA GLN A 35 0.26 -15.75 9.96
C GLN A 35 0.24 -17.26 9.70
N ALA A 36 -0.90 -17.78 9.24
CA ALA A 36 -1.06 -19.20 8.91
C ALA A 36 -0.01 -19.64 7.88
N GLY A 37 0.88 -20.57 8.27
CA GLY A 37 1.99 -21.06 7.44
C GLY A 37 3.38 -20.51 7.80
N GLU A 38 3.48 -19.58 8.76
CA GLU A 38 4.78 -19.13 9.30
C GLU A 38 5.32 -20.09 10.37
N PRO A 39 6.66 -20.28 10.46
CA PRO A 39 7.25 -21.07 11.53
C PRO A 39 6.99 -20.41 12.89
N PRO A 40 6.76 -21.18 13.96
CA PRO A 40 6.57 -20.63 15.29
C PRO A 40 7.82 -19.85 15.69
N ARG A 41 7.66 -18.53 15.87
CA ARG A 41 8.69 -17.62 16.36
C ARG A 41 8.22 -16.98 17.65
N PRO A 42 9.14 -16.59 18.54
CA PRO A 42 8.76 -15.92 19.77
C PRO A 42 8.03 -14.60 19.46
N ALA A 43 6.88 -14.39 20.09
CA ALA A 43 6.00 -13.26 19.82
C ALA A 43 6.68 -11.89 20.01
N TRP A 44 7.61 -11.77 20.96
CA TRP A 44 8.36 -10.53 21.19
C TRP A 44 9.22 -10.13 19.99
N ARG A 45 9.81 -11.10 19.27
CA ARG A 45 10.63 -10.81 18.08
C ARG A 45 9.76 -10.32 16.93
N ASN A 46 8.58 -10.92 16.74
CA ASN A 46 7.62 -10.46 15.73
C ASN A 46 7.10 -9.06 16.07
N LEU A 47 6.88 -8.76 17.35
CA LEU A 47 6.48 -7.44 17.81
C LEU A 47 7.57 -6.39 17.55
N LEU A 48 8.82 -6.67 17.93
CA LEU A 48 9.94 -5.76 17.66
C LEU A 48 10.12 -5.50 16.16
N GLU A 49 10.03 -6.55 15.34
CA GLU A 49 10.15 -6.41 13.90
C GLU A 49 9.00 -5.61 13.30
N SER A 50 7.76 -5.85 13.76
CA SER A 50 6.59 -5.07 13.33
C SER A 50 6.75 -3.61 13.73
N LEU A 51 7.19 -3.33 14.96
CA LEU A 51 7.46 -1.98 15.42
C LEU A 51 8.50 -1.27 14.54
N VAL A 52 9.63 -1.94 14.25
CA VAL A 52 10.66 -1.38 13.36
C VAL A 52 10.11 -1.15 11.95
N PHE A 53 9.31 -2.08 11.44
CA PHE A 53 8.71 -1.98 10.11
C PHE A 53 7.70 -0.81 10.01
N PHE A 54 6.79 -0.68 10.97
CA PHE A 54 5.85 0.42 11.04
C PHE A 54 6.55 1.76 11.30
N ALA A 55 7.60 1.79 12.13
CA ALA A 55 8.44 2.97 12.32
C ALA A 55 9.16 3.37 11.02
N ALA A 56 9.66 2.40 10.24
CA ALA A 56 10.27 2.66 8.94
C ALA A 56 9.25 3.18 7.92
N LEU A 57 8.03 2.64 7.90
CA LEU A 57 6.94 3.15 7.06
C LEU A 57 6.51 4.56 7.45
N ALA A 58 6.38 4.83 8.76
CA ALA A 58 6.06 6.16 9.26
C ALA A 58 7.18 7.16 8.94
N GLY A 59 8.44 6.75 9.13
CA GLY A 59 9.62 7.51 8.74
C GLY A 59 9.67 7.79 7.24
N LEU A 60 9.29 6.81 6.40
CA LEU A 60 9.16 7.01 4.96
C LEU A 60 7.99 7.94 4.59
N ALA A 61 6.85 7.82 5.25
CA ALA A 61 5.71 8.71 5.02
C ALA A 61 6.05 10.15 5.38
N TYR A 62 6.67 10.35 6.55
CA TYR A 62 7.13 11.66 7.02
C TYR A 62 8.27 12.22 6.15
N GLY A 63 9.28 11.40 5.87
CA GLY A 63 10.42 11.76 5.01
C GLY A 63 10.01 12.03 3.58
N GLY A 64 9.08 11.24 3.03
CA GLY A 64 8.50 11.46 1.71
C GLY A 64 7.71 12.78 1.67
N TYR A 65 6.89 13.04 2.69
CA TYR A 65 6.20 14.32 2.84
C TYR A 65 7.19 15.50 2.86
N THR A 66 8.25 15.45 3.67
CA THR A 66 9.22 16.56 3.74
C THR A 66 10.08 16.70 2.48
N LEU A 67 10.48 15.59 1.86
CA LEU A 67 11.27 15.60 0.61
C LEU A 67 10.46 16.17 -0.56
N LEU A 68 9.17 15.81 -0.63
CA LEU A 68 8.25 16.33 -1.62
C LEU A 68 7.95 17.79 -1.30
N ALA A 69 7.49 18.14 -0.09
CA ALA A 69 7.09 19.50 0.29
C ALA A 69 8.23 20.53 0.22
N GLY A 70 9.47 20.13 0.49
CA GLY A 70 10.65 21.01 0.43
C GLY A 70 11.17 21.27 -0.97
N ALA A 71 10.59 20.69 -2.01
CA ALA A 71 10.95 20.96 -3.41
C ALA A 71 10.25 22.23 -3.90
N PHE A 72 10.58 23.39 -3.29
CA PHE A 72 9.97 24.68 -3.61
C PHE A 72 10.10 24.99 -5.13
N PHE A 73 8.98 24.87 -5.85
CA PHE A 73 8.86 25.07 -7.28
C PHE A 73 8.87 26.58 -7.61
N MET A 74 10.00 27.26 -7.43
CA MET A 74 10.10 28.69 -7.76
C MET A 74 10.60 28.96 -9.19
N ALA A 75 11.12 27.94 -9.88
CA ALA A 75 11.59 28.09 -11.26
C ALA A 75 11.04 26.96 -12.13
N SER A 76 10.50 27.32 -13.29
CA SER A 76 10.17 26.44 -14.41
C SER A 76 11.43 25.83 -15.05
N ASP A 77 12.37 25.40 -14.21
CA ASP A 77 13.70 24.96 -14.60
C ASP A 77 13.74 23.43 -14.62
N ALA A 78 14.37 22.88 -15.66
CA ALA A 78 14.38 21.44 -15.91
C ALA A 78 15.04 20.66 -14.76
N ALA A 79 16.04 21.26 -14.11
CA ALA A 79 16.74 20.70 -12.97
C ALA A 79 15.80 20.46 -11.76
N SER A 80 14.92 21.41 -11.45
CA SER A 80 13.98 21.30 -10.32
C SER A 80 12.94 20.20 -10.55
N VAL A 81 12.46 20.06 -11.79
CA VAL A 81 11.54 18.98 -12.18
C VAL A 81 12.22 17.63 -12.12
N ALA A 82 13.47 17.53 -12.60
CA ALA A 82 14.26 16.31 -12.54
C ALA A 82 14.50 15.87 -11.08
N LEU A 83 14.94 16.79 -10.20
CA LEU A 83 15.15 16.50 -8.79
C LEU A 83 13.87 16.08 -8.07
N PHE A 84 12.74 16.73 -8.35
CA PHE A 84 11.44 16.31 -7.82
C PHE A 84 11.07 14.90 -8.29
N THR A 85 11.26 14.61 -9.58
CA THR A 85 10.97 13.29 -10.15
C THR A 85 11.86 12.21 -9.53
N ILE A 86 13.16 12.49 -9.34
CA ILE A 86 14.10 11.58 -8.68
C ILE A 86 13.67 11.32 -7.23
N LYS A 87 13.31 12.37 -6.48
CA LYS A 87 12.81 12.24 -5.09
C LYS A 87 11.53 11.40 -5.04
N LEU A 88 10.59 11.65 -5.94
CA LEU A 88 9.35 10.89 -6.04
C LEU A 88 9.63 9.40 -6.31
N LEU A 89 10.47 9.12 -7.31
CA LEU A 89 10.86 7.74 -7.64
C LEU A 89 11.62 7.06 -6.50
N ALA A 90 12.47 7.80 -5.78
CA ALA A 90 13.17 7.28 -4.61
C ALA A 90 12.20 6.91 -3.49
N VAL A 91 11.26 7.79 -3.13
CA VAL A 91 10.23 7.52 -2.10
C VAL A 91 9.37 6.32 -2.50
N VAL A 92 8.90 6.27 -3.75
CA VAL A 92 8.09 5.15 -4.27
C VAL A 92 8.91 3.85 -4.28
N GLY A 93 10.18 3.92 -4.72
CA GLY A 93 11.08 2.77 -4.76
C GLY A 93 11.37 2.21 -3.36
N ILE A 94 11.65 3.07 -2.38
CA ILE A 94 11.87 2.64 -0.99
C ILE A 94 10.56 2.09 -0.40
N ALA A 95 9.40 2.70 -0.70
CA ALA A 95 8.10 2.18 -0.25
C ALA A 95 7.85 0.78 -0.81
N ILE A 96 8.10 0.55 -2.11
CA ILE A 96 7.98 -0.76 -2.73
C ILE A 96 8.97 -1.75 -2.10
N ALA A 97 10.23 -1.35 -1.87
CA ALA A 97 11.23 -2.21 -1.25
C ALA A 97 10.85 -2.62 0.17
N LEU A 98 10.37 -1.67 1.00
CA LEU A 98 9.85 -1.95 2.34
C LEU A 98 8.65 -2.88 2.26
N LEU A 99 7.64 -2.58 1.43
CA LEU A 99 6.44 -3.42 1.31
C LEU A 99 6.73 -4.82 0.70
N ALA A 100 7.81 -4.96 -0.07
CA ALA A 100 8.27 -6.24 -0.60
C ALA A 100 9.05 -7.07 0.43
N TYR A 101 9.60 -6.44 1.47
CA TYR A 101 10.43 -7.11 2.49
C TYR A 101 9.68 -8.25 3.22
N PRO A 102 8.44 -8.07 3.74
CA PRO A 102 7.69 -9.15 4.38
C PRO A 102 7.36 -10.30 3.41
N GLY A 103 7.05 -9.96 2.15
CA GLY A 103 6.77 -10.94 1.10
C GLY A 103 8.00 -11.72 0.63
N TRP A 104 9.20 -11.16 0.76
CA TRP A 104 10.45 -11.86 0.46
C TRP A 104 10.91 -12.75 1.62
N ARG A 105 10.71 -12.32 2.86
CA ARG A 105 10.99 -13.11 4.07
C ARG A 105 10.26 -14.46 4.08
N ASN A 106 9.03 -14.50 3.58
CA ASN A 106 8.21 -15.73 3.48
C ASN A 106 8.26 -16.39 2.09
N ARG A 107 9.31 -16.13 1.30
CA ARG A 107 9.49 -16.70 -0.05
C ARG A 107 9.57 -18.23 0.03
N GLY A 108 8.45 -18.89 -0.28
CA GLY A 108 8.35 -20.35 -0.33
C GLY A 108 7.04 -20.94 0.22
N ARG A 109 6.21 -20.18 0.94
CA ARG A 109 4.93 -20.67 1.46
C ARG A 109 3.76 -19.76 1.11
N GLN A 110 2.63 -20.37 0.74
CA GLN A 110 1.38 -19.66 0.48
C GLN A 110 0.76 -19.31 1.84
N ALA A 111 1.07 -18.12 2.37
CA ALA A 111 0.34 -17.61 3.52
C ALA A 111 -1.12 -17.38 3.10
N ASP A 112 -2.05 -18.10 3.73
CA ASP A 112 -3.48 -17.87 3.53
C ASP A 112 -3.84 -16.54 4.21
N LYS A 113 -3.74 -15.46 3.43
CA LYS A 113 -4.00 -14.09 3.89
C LYS A 113 -5.44 -13.99 4.40
N SER A 114 -5.58 -13.67 5.68
CA SER A 114 -6.88 -13.33 6.27
C SER A 114 -7.43 -12.06 5.64
N PHE A 115 -8.77 -11.95 5.62
CA PHE A 115 -9.48 -10.73 5.23
C PHE A 115 -9.00 -9.52 6.04
N PHE A 116 -8.88 -9.67 7.36
CA PHE A 116 -8.42 -8.60 8.25
C PHE A 116 -7.00 -8.12 7.95
N SER A 117 -6.10 -9.04 7.56
CA SER A 117 -4.74 -8.68 7.14
C SER A 117 -4.75 -7.85 5.85
N SER A 118 -5.63 -8.21 4.90
CA SER A 118 -5.78 -7.44 3.65
C SER A 118 -6.38 -6.06 3.91
N LEU A 119 -7.34 -5.94 4.85
CA LEU A 119 -7.91 -4.65 5.25
C LEU A 119 -6.85 -3.73 5.89
N LEU A 120 -6.00 -4.28 6.76
CA LEU A 120 -4.92 -3.52 7.40
C LEU A 120 -3.89 -3.05 6.36
N GLU A 121 -3.58 -3.88 5.35
CA GLU A 121 -2.76 -3.47 4.20
C GLU A 121 -3.36 -2.30 3.42
N VAL A 122 -4.66 -2.34 3.13
CA VAL A 122 -5.36 -1.24 2.45
C VAL A 122 -5.29 0.04 3.29
N LEU A 123 -5.47 -0.05 4.60
CA LEU A 123 -5.36 1.11 5.50
C LEU A 123 -3.95 1.71 5.52
N VAL A 124 -2.91 0.89 5.56
CA VAL A 124 -1.53 1.38 5.52
C VAL A 124 -1.20 2.01 4.17
N LEU A 125 -1.66 1.41 3.06
CA LEU A 125 -1.50 1.97 1.72
C LEU A 125 -2.26 3.29 1.57
N TYR A 126 -3.45 3.41 2.17
CA TYR A 126 -4.19 4.67 2.23
C TYR A 126 -3.37 5.78 2.91
N VAL A 127 -2.77 5.48 4.06
CA VAL A 127 -1.92 6.45 4.78
C VAL A 127 -0.69 6.85 3.96
N LEU A 128 -0.02 5.88 3.32
CA LEU A 128 1.14 6.16 2.46
C LEU A 128 0.79 7.04 1.26
N VAL A 129 -0.30 6.71 0.56
CA VAL A 129 -0.77 7.51 -0.58
C VAL A 129 -1.26 8.89 -0.13
N GLY A 130 -1.95 8.96 1.00
CA GLY A 130 -2.35 10.22 1.63
C GLY A 130 -1.16 11.11 1.95
N ALA A 131 -0.11 10.57 2.59
CA ALA A 131 1.12 11.32 2.90
C ALA A 131 1.80 11.89 1.64
N MET A 132 1.83 11.13 0.54
CA MET A 132 2.31 11.64 -0.75
C MET A 132 1.42 12.76 -1.29
N GLY A 133 0.10 12.63 -1.19
CA GLY A 133 -0.86 13.66 -1.58
C GLY A 133 -0.69 14.96 -0.79
N PHE A 134 -0.50 14.87 0.52
CA PHE A 134 -0.18 16.02 1.36
C PHE A 134 1.14 16.68 0.94
N GLY A 135 2.15 15.88 0.57
CA GLY A 135 3.40 16.40 0.04
C GLY A 135 3.21 17.19 -1.25
N PHE A 136 2.35 16.72 -2.16
CA PHE A 136 2.02 17.44 -3.39
C PHE A 136 1.23 18.73 -3.14
N GLU A 137 0.26 18.70 -2.22
CA GLU A 137 -0.54 19.88 -1.88
C GLU A 137 0.29 20.96 -1.19
N ALA A 138 1.24 20.57 -0.33
CA ALA A 138 2.17 21.50 0.30
C ALA A 138 3.05 22.25 -0.72
N ASN A 139 3.42 21.59 -1.82
CA ASN A 139 4.16 22.24 -2.92
C ASN A 139 3.32 23.25 -3.71
N MET A 140 1.99 23.11 -3.71
CA MET A 140 1.09 24.00 -4.45
C MET A 140 0.76 25.28 -3.66
N GLY A 141 1.34 25.46 -2.47
CA GLY A 141 1.32 26.71 -1.73
C GLY A 141 0.04 26.98 -0.92
N ASN A 142 -0.89 26.02 -0.85
CA ASN A 142 -2.12 26.23 -0.09
C ASN A 142 -2.58 24.95 0.63
N LEU A 143 -2.07 24.75 1.86
CA LEU A 143 -2.60 23.72 2.75
C LEU A 143 -3.88 24.24 3.38
N PHE A 144 -5.01 23.98 2.73
CA PHE A 144 -6.29 24.24 3.37
C PHE A 144 -6.48 23.29 4.57
N PRO A 145 -6.98 23.78 5.72
CA PRO A 145 -7.30 22.94 6.86
C PRO A 145 -8.40 21.95 6.46
N LYS A 146 -8.08 20.66 6.51
CA LYS A 146 -9.00 19.57 6.19
C LYS A 146 -9.69 19.10 7.46
N GLN A 147 -11.00 18.94 7.39
CA GLN A 147 -11.79 18.40 8.47
C GLN A 147 -11.78 16.88 8.46
N TRP A 148 -12.36 16.26 9.50
CA TRP A 148 -12.38 14.80 9.67
C TRP A 148 -13.21 14.09 8.58
N GLU A 149 -14.23 14.78 8.07
CA GLU A 149 -15.10 14.31 6.98
C GLU A 149 -14.32 14.08 5.70
N PHE A 150 -13.32 14.93 5.42
CA PHE A 150 -12.45 14.75 4.25
C PHE A 150 -11.80 13.37 4.29
N PHE A 151 -11.22 13.00 5.44
CA PHE A 151 -10.55 11.73 5.63
C PHE A 151 -11.51 10.54 5.55
N ALA A 152 -12.74 10.69 6.06
CA ALA A 152 -13.77 9.66 5.97
C ALA A 152 -14.20 9.41 4.52
N ILE A 153 -14.39 10.49 3.74
CA ILE A 153 -14.77 10.42 2.32
C ILE A 153 -13.63 9.82 1.49
N THR A 154 -12.40 10.31 1.65
CA THR A 154 -11.25 9.79 0.90
C THR A 154 -10.94 8.35 1.22
N LEU A 155 -11.09 7.95 2.49
CA LEU A 155 -10.96 6.54 2.89
C LEU A 155 -12.06 5.70 2.23
N SER A 156 -13.31 6.16 2.25
CA SER A 156 -14.43 5.44 1.62
C SER A 156 -14.22 5.28 0.12
N LEU A 157 -13.78 6.32 -0.58
CA LEU A 157 -13.44 6.25 -2.01
C LEU A 157 -12.28 5.30 -2.26
N PHE A 158 -11.25 5.31 -1.42
CA PHE A 158 -10.12 4.39 -1.53
C PHE A 158 -10.54 2.92 -1.35
N LEU A 159 -11.44 2.64 -0.41
CA LEU A 159 -12.02 1.30 -0.22
C LEU A 159 -12.84 0.86 -1.44
N VAL A 160 -13.65 1.75 -2.00
CA VAL A 160 -14.43 1.48 -3.23
C VAL A 160 -13.50 1.18 -4.40
N LEU A 161 -12.39 1.91 -4.57
CA LEU A 161 -11.38 1.61 -5.60
C LEU A 161 -10.72 0.24 -5.43
N GLY A 162 -10.63 -0.28 -4.20
CA GLY A 162 -10.11 -1.63 -3.91
C GLY A 162 -11.13 -2.76 -4.11
N TYR A 163 -12.43 -2.44 -4.26
CA TYR A 163 -13.50 -3.41 -4.48
C TYR A 163 -13.28 -4.37 -5.67
N PRO A 164 -12.83 -3.95 -6.87
CA PRO A 164 -12.62 -4.88 -7.98
C PRO A 164 -11.60 -5.98 -7.66
N GLY A 165 -10.50 -5.65 -7.00
CA GLY A 165 -9.52 -6.63 -6.52
C GLY A 165 -10.12 -7.58 -5.48
N PHE A 166 -10.94 -7.06 -4.56
CA PHE A 166 -11.66 -7.85 -3.56
C PHE A 166 -12.59 -8.88 -4.22
N VAL A 167 -13.47 -8.45 -5.15
CA VAL A 167 -14.42 -9.32 -5.85
C VAL A 167 -13.69 -10.43 -6.60
N PHE A 168 -12.68 -10.09 -7.38
CA PHE A 168 -11.94 -11.07 -8.18
C PHE A 168 -11.30 -12.16 -7.31
N ARG A 169 -10.78 -11.77 -6.14
CA ARG A 169 -10.13 -12.70 -5.21
C ARG A 169 -11.12 -13.56 -4.43
N TYR A 170 -12.16 -12.96 -3.86
CA TYR A 170 -13.03 -13.65 -2.91
C TYR A 170 -14.24 -14.33 -3.55
N LEU A 171 -14.77 -13.76 -4.64
CA LEU A 171 -15.96 -14.28 -5.32
C LEU A 171 -15.60 -15.16 -6.51
N MET A 172 -14.66 -14.75 -7.38
CA MET A 172 -14.37 -15.51 -8.60
C MET A 172 -13.42 -16.70 -8.40
N ARG A 173 -12.49 -16.61 -7.43
CA ARG A 173 -11.49 -17.66 -7.19
C ARG A 173 -11.97 -18.83 -6.33
N ARG A 174 -13.25 -18.88 -5.93
CA ARG A 174 -13.88 -20.08 -5.35
C ARG A 174 -14.46 -20.99 -6.44
N ARG A 175 -13.59 -21.53 -7.29
CA ARG A 175 -13.85 -22.82 -7.95
C ARG A 175 -12.64 -23.72 -7.72
N LYS A 176 -12.63 -24.43 -6.59
CA LYS A 176 -12.06 -25.77 -6.63
C LYS A 176 -13.08 -26.60 -7.42
N PRO A 177 -12.73 -27.16 -8.59
CA PRO A 177 -13.59 -28.16 -9.20
C PRO A 177 -13.80 -29.24 -8.15
N GLY A 178 -15.07 -29.44 -7.80
CA GLY A 178 -15.44 -30.37 -6.75
C GLY A 178 -14.87 -31.75 -7.05
N LYS A 179 -14.62 -32.50 -5.99
CA LYS A 179 -14.32 -33.94 -5.97
C LYS A 179 -15.42 -34.81 -6.64
N ALA A 180 -16.20 -34.27 -7.57
CA ALA A 180 -17.22 -34.99 -8.34
C ALA A 180 -16.60 -35.99 -9.32
N ALA A 181 -15.33 -35.82 -9.72
CA ALA A 181 -14.66 -36.78 -10.61
C ALA A 181 -14.17 -38.06 -9.88
N VAL A 182 -14.09 -38.08 -8.55
CA VAL A 182 -13.61 -39.26 -7.79
C VAL A 182 -14.76 -40.22 -7.47
N SER A 183 -16.01 -39.75 -7.44
CA SER A 183 -17.18 -40.61 -7.21
C SER A 183 -17.73 -41.27 -8.50
N ALA A 184 -17.40 -40.74 -9.67
CA ALA A 184 -17.91 -41.25 -10.95
C ALA A 184 -17.05 -42.38 -11.56
N ALA A 185 -15.86 -42.65 -11.00
CA ALA A 185 -14.98 -43.74 -11.42
C ALA A 185 -15.04 -44.96 -10.47
N ALA A 186 -15.94 -44.94 -9.49
CA ALA A 186 -16.12 -45.98 -8.48
C ALA A 186 -17.41 -46.81 -8.66
N HIS A 187 -18.10 -46.64 -9.79
CA HIS A 187 -19.27 -47.43 -10.18
C HIS A 187 -19.09 -48.00 -11.58
#